data_AF-A0A918C9P3-F1
#
_entry.id   AF-A0A918C9P3-F1
#
_cell.length_a   1.000
_cell.length_b   1.000
_cell.length_c   1.000
_cell.angle_alpha   90.00
_cell.angle_beta   90.00
_cell.angle_gamma   90.00
#
_symmetry.space_group_name_H-M   'P 1'
#
loop_
_entity.id
_entity.type
_entity.pdbx_description
1 polymer ?
#
loop_
_entity_poly.entity_id
_entity_poly.type
_entity_poly.pdbx_seq_one_letter_code
_entity_poly.pdbx_strand_id
1 'polypeptide(L)'
;MYLRHLQVGGAQRLRVAQQALPALEQLIEQGYVRRLHGLLGPVVALGPLGFALLGLPNRPLTLSSATDQVALREAVQIALARGYVVFEVSSRAVRLKDAAQREHLLYVRVSRGLPSPATVRLLIKAHASTFRRSGGTLILYTLQQEKYARQLSARRDLQVWVAVQ
;
A
#
# COMPACT_ATOMS: atom_id res chain seq x y z
N MET A 1 11.71 9.37 21.85
CA MET A 1 11.15 8.03 22.12
C MET A 1 10.31 7.51 20.94
N TYR A 2 10.80 7.62 19.69
CA TYR A 2 10.03 7.28 18.46
C TYR A 2 10.75 6.30 17.51
N LEU A 3 11.92 5.77 17.90
CA LEU A 3 12.75 4.89 17.04
C LEU A 3 12.62 3.39 17.35
N ARG A 4 12.10 3.00 18.52
CA ARG A 4 11.87 1.57 18.88
C ARG A 4 10.62 0.96 18.23
N HIS A 5 9.66 1.79 17.81
CA HIS A 5 8.42 1.31 17.17
C HIS A 5 8.57 1.05 15.65
N LEU A 6 9.69 1.42 15.03
CA LEU A 6 9.98 1.14 13.61
C LEU A 6 10.55 -0.28 13.37
N GLN A 7 10.91 -1.01 14.42
CA GLN A 7 11.65 -2.27 14.30
C GLN A 7 10.76 -3.50 14.08
N VAL A 8 9.51 -3.52 14.54
CA VAL A 8 8.71 -4.77 14.56
C VAL A 8 8.15 -5.12 13.18
N GLY A 9 7.59 -4.13 12.47
CA GLY A 9 7.10 -4.32 11.10
C GLY A 9 8.18 -4.52 10.06
N GLY A 10 9.20 -3.68 10.19
CA GLY A 10 10.38 -3.71 9.36
C GLY A 10 11.15 -5.02 9.40
N ALA A 11 11.50 -5.47 10.61
CA ALA A 11 12.26 -6.69 10.77
C ALA A 11 11.47 -7.91 10.27
N GLN A 12 10.14 -7.94 10.45
CA GLN A 12 9.31 -9.02 9.92
C GLN A 12 9.32 -9.04 8.39
N ARG A 13 9.16 -7.88 7.73
CA ARG A 13 9.17 -7.77 6.25
C ARG A 13 10.53 -8.14 5.66
N LEU A 14 11.61 -7.69 6.31
CA LEU A 14 12.96 -8.06 5.92
C LEU A 14 13.19 -9.57 6.10
N ARG A 15 12.74 -10.15 7.22
CA ARG A 15 12.84 -11.59 7.48
C ARG A 15 12.06 -12.41 6.44
N VAL A 16 10.86 -11.97 6.07
CA VAL A 16 10.07 -12.60 4.98
C VAL A 16 10.82 -12.50 3.66
N ALA A 17 11.44 -11.35 3.34
CA ALA A 17 12.24 -11.21 2.13
C ALA A 17 13.50 -12.10 2.14
N GLN A 18 14.18 -12.22 3.29
CA GLN A 18 15.33 -13.11 3.48
C GLN A 18 14.94 -14.59 3.37
N GLN A 19 13.77 -14.98 3.89
CA GLN A 19 13.24 -16.34 3.77
C GLN A 19 12.83 -16.67 2.32
N ALA A 20 12.23 -15.72 1.59
CA ALA A 20 11.84 -15.90 0.20
C ALA A 20 13.03 -15.88 -0.77
N LEU A 21 14.13 -15.22 -0.39
CA LEU A 21 15.32 -15.05 -1.22
C LEU A 21 16.58 -15.26 -0.37
N PRO A 22 17.04 -16.51 -0.18
CA PRO A 22 18.17 -16.83 0.68
C PRO A 22 19.48 -16.10 0.32
N ALA A 23 19.64 -15.69 -0.94
CA ALA A 23 20.79 -14.92 -1.44
C ALA A 23 20.62 -13.39 -1.31
N LEU A 24 19.60 -12.90 -0.58
CA LEU A 24 19.27 -11.48 -0.53
C LEU A 24 20.45 -10.60 -0.07
N GLU A 25 21.17 -11.00 0.98
CA GLU A 25 22.30 -10.20 1.48
C GLU A 25 23.42 -10.11 0.45
N GLN A 26 23.74 -11.21 -0.24
CA GLN A 26 24.72 -11.20 -1.33
C GLN A 26 24.31 -10.27 -2.48
N LEU A 27 23.02 -10.27 -2.86
CA LEU A 27 22.51 -9.39 -3.90
C LEU A 27 22.51 -7.91 -3.47
N ILE A 28 22.37 -7.63 -2.16
CA ILE A 28 22.53 -6.28 -1.59
C ILE A 28 24.00 -5.85 -1.67
N GLU A 29 24.92 -6.69 -1.20
CA GLU A 29 26.37 -6.43 -1.20
C GLU A 29 26.90 -6.21 -2.62
N GLN A 30 26.42 -7.01 -3.58
CA GLN A 30 26.77 -6.88 -5.00
C GLN A 30 26.10 -5.68 -5.69
N GLY A 31 25.15 -4.99 -5.05
CA GLY A 31 24.49 -3.81 -5.63
C GLY A 31 23.40 -4.10 -6.66
N TYR A 32 22.95 -5.36 -6.78
CA TYR A 32 21.79 -5.75 -7.61
C TYR A 32 20.48 -5.29 -6.99
N VAL A 33 20.41 -5.31 -5.66
CA VAL A 33 19.31 -4.75 -4.88
C VAL A 33 19.85 -3.79 -3.83
N ARG A 34 18.99 -2.96 -3.27
CA ARG A 34 19.31 -2.06 -2.17
C ARG A 34 18.23 -2.12 -1.11
N ARG A 35 18.65 -1.96 0.15
CA ARG A 35 17.75 -1.83 1.29
C ARG A 35 17.42 -0.35 1.51
N LEU A 36 16.12 -0.04 1.51
CA LEU A 36 15.58 1.29 1.74
C LEU A 36 14.77 1.26 3.03
N HIS A 37 14.91 2.25 3.92
CA HIS A 37 14.09 2.32 5.14
C HIS A 37 12.91 3.29 4.95
N GLY A 38 11.72 2.75 4.74
CA GLY A 38 10.47 3.50 4.59
C GLY A 38 9.65 3.59 5.88
N LEU A 39 8.50 4.27 5.82
CA LEU A 39 7.58 4.40 6.97
C LEU A 39 6.95 3.07 7.41
N LEU A 40 6.90 2.10 6.49
CA LEU A 40 6.45 0.73 6.74
C LEU A 40 7.62 -0.22 7.08
N GLY A 41 8.83 0.30 7.28
CA GLY A 41 10.05 -0.47 7.54
C GLY A 41 10.98 -0.63 6.33
N PRO A 42 12.06 -1.44 6.44
CA PRO A 42 12.92 -1.86 5.34
C PRO A 42 12.14 -2.45 4.16
N VAL A 43 12.43 -1.90 3.00
CA VAL A 43 11.95 -2.31 1.68
C VAL A 43 13.18 -2.67 0.86
N VAL A 44 13.10 -3.79 0.13
CA VAL A 44 14.12 -4.15 -0.87
C VAL A 44 13.66 -3.62 -2.21
N ALA A 45 14.53 -2.87 -2.89
CA ALA A 45 14.30 -2.35 -4.23
C ALA A 45 15.47 -2.71 -5.15
N LEU A 46 15.29 -2.62 -6.46
CA LEU A 46 16.40 -2.78 -7.41
C LEU A 46 17.49 -1.72 -7.16
N GLY A 47 18.73 -2.18 -7.20
CA GLY A 47 19.94 -1.37 -7.21
C GLY A 47 20.40 -1.11 -8.66
N PRO A 48 21.46 -0.30 -8.86
CA PRO A 48 21.94 0.08 -10.18
C PRO A 48 22.27 -1.12 -11.09
N LEU A 49 22.93 -2.16 -10.55
CA LEU A 49 23.25 -3.35 -11.33
C LEU A 49 22.02 -4.20 -11.66
N GLY A 50 21.02 -4.21 -10.78
CA GLY A 50 19.75 -4.91 -11.04
C GLY A 50 18.95 -4.24 -12.16
N PHE A 51 18.93 -2.90 -12.22
CA PHE A 51 18.35 -2.16 -13.34
C PHE A 51 19.08 -2.47 -14.65
N ALA A 52 20.42 -2.45 -14.63
CA ALA A 52 21.23 -2.75 -15.81
C ALA A 52 21.02 -4.18 -16.32
N LEU A 53 21.02 -5.17 -15.41
CA LEU A 53 20.80 -6.58 -15.75
C LEU A 53 19.44 -6.82 -16.41
N LEU A 54 18.40 -6.11 -15.96
CA LEU A 54 17.03 -6.24 -16.48
C LEU A 54 16.75 -5.35 -17.70
N GLY A 55 17.73 -4.57 -18.18
CA GLY A 55 17.55 -3.61 -19.27
C GLY A 55 16.54 -2.51 -18.95
N LEU A 56 16.32 -2.22 -17.67
CA LEU A 56 15.34 -1.25 -17.20
C LEU A 56 16.00 0.11 -16.99
N PRO A 57 15.31 1.23 -17.29
CA PRO A 57 15.85 2.56 -17.02
C PRO A 57 16.06 2.72 -15.50
N ASN A 58 17.27 3.09 -15.10
CA ASN A 58 17.62 3.34 -13.71
C ASN A 58 16.91 4.61 -13.21
N ARG A 59 15.66 4.43 -12.76
CA ARG A 59 14.89 5.49 -12.11
C ARG A 59 15.07 5.37 -10.60
N PRO A 60 15.57 6.41 -9.91
CA PRO A 60 15.70 6.35 -8.46
C PRO A 60 14.32 6.20 -7.84
N LEU A 61 14.03 5.03 -7.27
CA LEU A 61 12.91 4.87 -6.36
C LEU A 61 13.16 5.77 -5.15
N THR A 62 12.30 6.75 -4.93
CA THR A 62 12.28 7.53 -3.69
C THR A 62 11.79 6.65 -2.55
N LEU A 63 12.21 6.92 -1.32
CA LEU A 63 11.70 6.24 -0.12
C LEU A 63 10.16 6.24 -0.06
N SER A 64 9.54 7.35 -0.47
CA SER A 64 8.09 7.48 -0.54
C SER A 64 7.44 6.54 -1.55
N SER A 65 8.00 6.45 -2.76
CA SER A 65 7.50 5.55 -3.81
C SER A 65 7.66 4.08 -3.44
N ALA A 66 8.79 3.70 -2.82
CA ALA A 66 9.01 2.33 -2.34
C ALA A 66 8.02 1.97 -1.21
N THR A 67 7.78 2.91 -0.29
CA THR A 67 6.78 2.73 0.79
C THR A 67 5.38 2.52 0.22
N ASP A 68 4.97 3.34 -0.75
CA ASP A 68 3.63 3.24 -1.36
C ASP A 68 3.45 1.95 -2.17
N GLN A 69 4.49 1.47 -2.86
CA GLN A 69 4.45 0.18 -3.57
C GLN A 69 4.27 -1.00 -2.63
N VAL A 70 4.98 -1.01 -1.49
CA VAL A 70 4.81 -2.05 -0.48
C VAL A 70 3.42 -1.96 0.14
N ALA A 71 2.96 -0.75 0.49
CA ALA A 71 1.61 -0.54 0.99
C ALA A 71 0.55 -1.07 0.02
N LEU A 72 0.74 -0.84 -1.28
CA LEU A 72 -0.16 -1.30 -2.33
C LEU A 72 -0.21 -2.82 -2.38
N ARG A 73 0.95 -3.49 -2.36
CA ARG A 73 1.04 -4.95 -2.35
C ARG A 73 0.32 -5.55 -1.14
N GLU A 74 0.54 -5.00 0.05
CA GLU A 74 -0.12 -5.49 1.27
C GLU A 74 -1.62 -5.26 1.24
N ALA A 75 -2.06 -4.08 0.80
CA ALA A 75 -3.48 -3.76 0.69
C ALA A 75 -4.18 -4.73 -0.29
N VAL A 76 -3.52 -5.10 -1.40
CA VAL A 76 -3.99 -6.12 -2.34
C VAL A 76 -4.07 -7.50 -1.68
N GLN A 77 -3.03 -7.92 -0.96
CA GLN A 77 -3.04 -9.21 -0.26
C GLN A 77 -4.15 -9.29 0.78
N ILE A 78 -4.38 -8.21 1.54
CA ILE A 78 -5.49 -8.11 2.49
C ILE A 78 -6.84 -8.17 1.76
N ALA A 79 -6.98 -7.50 0.62
CA ALA A 79 -8.20 -7.56 -0.18
C ALA A 79 -8.50 -8.99 -0.64
N LEU A 80 -7.51 -9.69 -1.20
CA LEU A 80 -7.65 -11.08 -1.64
C LEU A 80 -8.00 -12.01 -0.47
N ALA A 81 -7.32 -11.86 0.68
CA ALA A 81 -7.60 -12.64 1.89
C ALA A 81 -9.02 -12.40 2.46
N ARG A 82 -9.58 -11.21 2.22
CA ARG A 82 -10.96 -10.86 2.58
C ARG A 82 -12.00 -11.28 1.53
N GLY A 83 -11.59 -12.00 0.48
CA GLY A 83 -12.49 -12.51 -0.56
C GLY A 83 -12.85 -11.48 -1.65
N TYR A 84 -12.12 -10.37 -1.76
CA TYR A 84 -12.29 -9.45 -2.88
C TYR A 84 -11.58 -9.95 -4.13
N VAL A 85 -12.16 -9.65 -5.29
CA VAL A 85 -11.55 -9.82 -6.61
C VAL A 85 -10.96 -8.49 -7.06
N VAL A 86 -9.66 -8.46 -7.34
CA VAL A 86 -8.96 -7.31 -7.92
C VAL A 86 -9.12 -7.35 -9.44
N PHE A 87 -9.66 -6.28 -10.03
CA PHE A 87 -9.84 -6.21 -11.50
C PHE A 87 -9.12 -5.03 -12.15
N GLU A 88 -8.66 -4.05 -11.36
CA GLU A 88 -7.83 -2.95 -11.88
C GLU A 88 -6.85 -2.48 -10.79
N VAL A 89 -5.58 -2.31 -11.16
CA VAL A 89 -4.52 -1.80 -10.27
C VAL A 89 -3.89 -0.57 -10.93
N SER A 90 -4.02 0.57 -10.27
CA SER A 90 -3.33 1.80 -10.63
C SER A 90 -2.21 2.10 -9.62
N SER A 91 -1.44 3.16 -9.88
CA SER A 91 -0.33 3.55 -8.99
C SER A 91 -0.74 3.95 -7.57
N ARG A 92 -2.00 4.28 -7.31
CA ARG A 92 -2.48 4.76 -5.99
C ARG A 92 -3.83 4.19 -5.55
N ALA A 93 -4.49 3.44 -6.43
CA ALA A 93 -5.79 2.89 -6.14
C ALA A 93 -5.97 1.53 -6.80
N VAL A 94 -6.73 0.67 -6.13
CA VAL A 94 -7.11 -0.65 -6.60
C VAL A 94 -8.62 -0.70 -6.70
N ARG A 95 -9.15 -1.20 -7.81
CA ARG A 95 -10.58 -1.46 -7.94
C ARG A 95 -10.86 -2.91 -7.63
N LEU A 96 -11.83 -3.10 -6.75
CA LEU A 96 -12.17 -4.38 -6.16
C LEU A 96 -13.64 -4.69 -6.40
N LYS A 97 -13.97 -5.98 -6.50
CA LYS A 97 -15.33 -6.49 -6.36
C LYS A 97 -15.41 -7.39 -5.15
N ASP A 98 -16.48 -7.29 -4.38
CA ASP A 98 -16.76 -8.27 -3.33
C ASP A 98 -17.59 -9.46 -3.86
N ALA A 99 -17.95 -10.39 -2.98
CA ALA A 99 -18.76 -11.57 -3.33
C ALA A 99 -20.14 -11.19 -3.91
N ALA A 100 -20.69 -10.03 -3.53
CA ALA A 100 -21.95 -9.50 -4.03
C ALA A 100 -21.79 -8.67 -5.32
N GLN A 101 -20.62 -8.74 -5.97
CA GLN A 101 -20.26 -7.98 -7.18
C GLN A 101 -20.30 -6.45 -7.02
N ARG A 102 -20.21 -5.95 -5.78
CA ARG A 102 -20.19 -4.51 -5.49
C ARG A 102 -18.80 -3.96 -5.79
N GLU A 103 -18.71 -2.87 -6.54
CA GLU A 103 -17.44 -2.24 -6.90
C GLU A 103 -16.94 -1.29 -5.81
N HIS A 104 -15.75 -1.57 -5.27
CA HIS A 104 -15.08 -0.74 -4.28
C HIS A 104 -13.81 -0.11 -4.85
N LEU A 105 -13.44 1.06 -4.30
CA LEU A 105 -12.16 1.70 -4.59
C LEU A 105 -11.29 1.64 -3.34
N LEU A 106 -10.19 0.88 -3.39
CA LEU A 106 -9.18 0.84 -2.36
C LEU A 106 -8.08 1.86 -2.67
N TYR A 107 -8.08 2.96 -1.94
CA TYR A 107 -7.10 4.03 -2.07
C TYR A 107 -5.94 3.82 -1.10
N VAL A 108 -4.73 3.73 -1.64
CA VAL A 108 -3.50 3.44 -0.89
C VAL A 108 -2.65 4.69 -0.83
N ARG A 109 -2.47 5.24 0.38
CA ARG A 109 -1.61 6.41 0.61
C ARG A 109 -1.00 6.34 1.99
N VAL A 110 0.26 5.89 2.04
CA VAL A 110 0.99 5.71 3.31
C VAL A 110 2.15 6.70 3.41
N SER A 111 2.86 6.97 2.32
CA SER A 111 4.07 7.81 2.35
C SER A 111 3.82 9.32 2.50
N ARG A 112 2.65 9.80 2.03
CA ARG A 112 2.32 11.23 1.94
C ARG A 112 1.34 11.70 3.03
N GLY A 113 1.28 10.96 4.13
CA GLY A 113 0.33 11.18 5.22
C GLY A 113 -1.13 10.94 4.82
N LEU A 114 -2.00 11.16 5.79
CA LEU A 114 -3.43 10.92 5.70
C LEU A 114 -4.10 11.78 4.61
N PRO A 115 -4.92 11.21 3.72
CA PRO A 115 -5.77 12.02 2.85
C PRO A 115 -6.67 12.92 3.70
N SER A 116 -6.72 14.21 3.35
CA SER A 116 -7.55 15.19 4.05
C SER A 116 -9.04 14.87 3.86
N PRO A 117 -9.92 15.35 4.76
CA PRO A 117 -11.38 15.20 4.58
C PRO A 117 -11.87 15.69 3.22
N ALA A 118 -11.27 16.76 2.68
CA ALA A 118 -11.60 17.28 1.37
C ALA A 118 -11.19 16.30 0.25
N THR A 119 -10.02 15.70 0.34
CA THR A 119 -9.57 14.66 -0.61
C THR A 119 -10.48 13.44 -0.56
N VAL A 120 -10.86 12.97 0.63
CA VAL A 120 -11.80 11.83 0.77
C VAL A 120 -13.14 12.14 0.11
N ARG A 121 -13.71 13.34 0.36
CA ARG A 121 -14.94 13.78 -0.31
C ARG A 121 -14.82 13.84 -1.82
N LEU A 122 -13.68 14.32 -2.34
CA LEU A 122 -13.43 14.38 -3.78
C LEU A 122 -13.36 12.98 -4.40
N LEU A 123 -12.67 12.03 -3.74
CA LEU A 123 -12.61 10.64 -4.19
C LEU A 123 -13.99 10.00 -4.22
N ILE A 124 -14.79 10.17 -3.17
CA ILE A 124 -16.17 9.67 -3.14
C ILE A 124 -17.00 10.29 -4.26
N LYS A 125 -16.91 11.62 -4.45
CA LYS A 125 -17.65 12.33 -5.51
C LYS A 125 -17.25 11.83 -6.90
N ALA A 126 -15.96 11.62 -7.15
CA ALA A 126 -15.45 11.15 -8.43
C ALA A 126 -15.96 9.74 -8.80
N HIS A 127 -16.23 8.90 -7.79
CA HIS A 127 -16.71 7.52 -7.98
C HIS A 127 -18.18 7.32 -7.57
N ALA A 128 -18.94 8.41 -7.37
CA ALA A 128 -20.29 8.36 -6.84
C ALA A 128 -21.26 7.58 -7.74
N SER A 129 -21.10 7.67 -9.06
CA SER A 129 -21.93 6.93 -10.02
C SER A 129 -21.73 5.41 -9.87
N THR A 130 -20.49 4.96 -9.76
CA THR A 130 -20.14 3.57 -9.51
C THR A 130 -20.70 3.09 -8.17
N PHE A 131 -20.44 3.82 -7.08
CA PHE A 131 -20.90 3.43 -5.75
C PHE A 131 -22.42 3.40 -5.64
N ARG A 132 -23.13 4.35 -6.26
CA ARG A 132 -24.60 4.35 -6.30
C ARG A 132 -25.14 3.16 -7.06
N ARG A 133 -24.51 2.78 -8.17
CA ARG A 133 -24.93 1.64 -9.01
C ARG A 133 -24.69 0.30 -8.33
N SER A 134 -23.51 0.11 -7.75
CA SER A 134 -23.09 -1.18 -7.22
C SER A 134 -23.29 -1.33 -5.71
N GLY A 135 -23.65 -0.27 -4.99
CA GLY A 135 -23.68 -0.27 -3.52
C GLY A 135 -22.30 -0.41 -2.87
N GLY A 136 -21.24 -0.09 -3.61
CA GLY A 136 -19.86 -0.20 -3.13
C GLY A 136 -19.38 1.04 -2.39
N THR A 137 -18.11 1.06 -2.02
CA THR A 137 -17.56 2.07 -1.08
C THR A 137 -16.13 2.47 -1.42
N LEU A 138 -15.71 3.62 -0.89
CA LEU A 138 -14.30 3.99 -0.79
C LEU A 138 -13.68 3.28 0.42
N ILE A 139 -12.54 2.65 0.21
CA ILE A 139 -11.74 1.98 1.24
C ILE A 139 -10.40 2.70 1.34
N LEU A 140 -10.06 3.25 2.51
CA LEU A 140 -8.77 3.89 2.73
C LEU A 140 -7.81 2.92 3.41
N TYR A 141 -6.65 2.67 2.81
CA TYR A 141 -5.56 1.92 3.45
C TYR A 141 -4.57 2.88 4.09
N THR A 142 -4.47 2.85 5.42
CA THR A 142 -3.74 3.86 6.21
C THR A 142 -3.08 3.28 7.47
N LEU A 143 -2.15 4.03 8.06
CA LEU A 143 -1.53 3.71 9.36
C LEU A 143 -2.31 4.25 10.57
N GLN A 144 -3.24 5.19 10.37
CA GLN A 144 -3.90 5.92 11.46
C GLN A 144 -5.42 5.92 11.27
N GLN A 145 -6.09 4.80 11.63
CA GLN A 145 -7.54 4.68 11.50
C GLN A 145 -8.29 5.61 12.44
N GLU A 146 -7.76 5.84 13.64
CA GLU A 146 -8.34 6.65 14.70
C GLU A 146 -8.66 8.08 14.23
N LYS A 147 -7.87 8.61 13.29
CA LYS A 147 -8.08 9.96 12.73
C LYS A 147 -9.29 10.06 11.79
N TYR A 148 -9.90 8.93 11.42
CA TYR A 148 -11.11 8.86 10.58
C TYR A 148 -12.37 8.49 11.37
N ALA A 149 -12.32 8.31 12.69
CA ALA A 149 -13.45 7.85 13.49
C ALA A 149 -14.74 8.67 13.27
N ARG A 150 -14.62 10.00 13.25
CA ARG A 150 -15.76 10.92 12.98
C ARG A 150 -16.33 10.80 11.57
N GLN A 151 -15.49 10.48 10.57
CA GLN A 151 -15.96 10.30 9.19
C GLN A 151 -16.63 8.94 9.03
N LEU A 152 -16.08 7.89 9.65
CA LEU A 152 -16.65 6.55 9.65
C LEU A 152 -18.05 6.52 10.28
N SER A 153 -18.28 7.27 11.36
CA SER A 153 -19.62 7.36 11.96
C SER A 153 -20.62 8.16 11.11
N ALA A 154 -20.14 9.15 10.35
CA ALA A 154 -20.99 10.02 9.54
C ALA A 154 -21.27 9.49 8.11
N ARG A 155 -20.52 8.49 7.64
CA ARG A 155 -20.54 8.06 6.23
C ARG A 155 -20.55 6.54 6.11
N ARG A 156 -21.60 6.02 5.44
CA ARG A 156 -21.72 4.59 5.12
C ARG A 156 -20.92 4.17 3.87
N ASP A 157 -20.52 5.12 3.05
CA ASP A 157 -19.78 4.94 1.80
C ASP A 157 -18.25 4.95 1.99
N LEU A 158 -17.78 4.91 3.24
CA LEU A 158 -16.37 4.94 3.62
C LEU A 158 -16.02 3.77 4.54
N GLN A 159 -14.93 3.09 4.23
CA GLN A 159 -14.26 2.13 5.10
C GLN A 159 -12.79 2.52 5.27
N VAL A 160 -12.19 2.10 6.38
CA VAL A 160 -10.78 2.31 6.65
C VAL A 160 -10.15 1.00 7.06
N TRP A 161 -9.07 0.62 6.38
CA TRP A 161 -8.26 -0.55 6.66
C TRP A 161 -6.92 -0.08 7.19
N VAL A 162 -6.43 -0.77 8.23
CA VAL A 162 -5.15 -0.44 8.85
C VAL A 162 -4.05 -1.27 8.22
N ALA A 163 -2.98 -0.61 7.81
CA ALA A 163 -1.76 -1.28 7.42
C ALA A 163 -1.13 -1.92 8.66
N VAL A 164 -0.90 -3.24 8.59
CA VAL A 164 -0.24 -3.97 9.67
C VAL A 164 1.18 -3.41 9.77
N GLN A 165 1.53 -2.86 10.94
CA GLN A 165 2.86 -2.35 11.22
C GLN A 165 3.82 -3.52 11.31
#